data_AF-A0A258CS15-F1
#
_entry.id   AF-A0A258CS15-F1
#
_cell.length_a   1.000
_cell.length_b   1.000
_cell.length_c   1.000
_cell.angle_alpha   90.00
_cell.angle_beta   90.00
_cell.angle_gamma   90.00
#
_symmetry.space_group_name_H-M   'P 1'
#
loop_
_entity.id
_entity.type
_entity.pdbx_description
1 polymer ?
#
loop_
_entity_poly.entity_id
_entity_poly.type
_entity_poly.pdbx_seq_one_letter_code
_entity_poly.pdbx_strand_id
1 'polypeptide(L)'
;MSQAVTARTLQDGPLRAPEEPVNSAALPLAVDLDGTLLLTDTLFEAIAEQLRRRPMWTLWQMIQLPFAIAKVKARIQTASRVDIASLPVNDSVGLYCIRARAAGRPVWLVTAADQAVADETVRHFRFFDRAVGSNGVTNNKGEAKARRLKELAPNGFEYIGDSRADLKVWKHAKAASLVGGGERRRRAVERMGIPVAEQFERPARGLSAWRKAIRIHQWAKNALIFVPAILAMKIGDPATLLACLAALPLIGIMASGTYILNDLVDLAADRGHPTKKKRPFASGQLKLWQGFVAAPVMILGGLVGGFLLSPGFAATMVSYLILTMAYSFKLKRVALADTLALSFLYTLRLIMGAVVAGVALSQWLMVFSMFLFVSLSLAKRHVEVVRRAAAGERRVANRGYRAEDASLTLGLGLATATVSPLILVFYVIESAWPSGVYQTPEALWIAPVALSAWLMRVWLLANRGELEDDPVVFAIKDTQSIMIGA
;
A
#
# COMPACT_ATOMS: atom_id res chain seq x y z
N MET A 1 -0.72 -15.96 -17.53
CA MET A 1 -0.19 -17.33 -17.64
C MET A 1 1.34 -17.38 -17.54
N SER A 2 2.10 -16.47 -18.16
CA SER A 2 3.59 -16.48 -18.11
C SER A 2 4.21 -16.49 -16.69
N GLN A 3 3.82 -15.60 -15.76
CA GLN A 3 4.39 -15.59 -14.39
C GLN A 3 4.12 -16.84 -13.56
N ALA A 4 2.99 -17.53 -13.79
CA ALA A 4 2.65 -18.74 -13.04
C ALA A 4 3.48 -19.94 -13.52
N VAL A 5 3.84 -19.97 -14.81
CA VAL A 5 4.75 -20.97 -15.38
C VAL A 5 6.16 -20.73 -14.86
N THR A 6 6.65 -19.49 -14.86
CA THR A 6 8.00 -19.14 -14.38
C THR A 6 8.20 -19.42 -12.89
N ALA A 7 7.20 -19.10 -12.04
CA ALA A 7 7.28 -19.41 -10.60
C ALA A 7 7.34 -20.92 -10.34
N ARG A 8 6.62 -21.73 -11.14
CA ARG A 8 6.71 -23.20 -11.09
C ARG A 8 8.08 -23.68 -11.57
N THR A 9 8.62 -23.12 -12.65
CA THR A 9 9.96 -23.46 -13.17
C THR A 9 11.10 -23.14 -12.17
N LEU A 10 10.94 -22.08 -11.36
CA LEU A 10 11.89 -21.72 -10.30
C LEU A 10 11.86 -22.69 -9.10
N GLN A 11 10.74 -23.37 -8.88
CA GLN A 11 10.53 -24.33 -7.78
C GLN A 11 10.79 -25.79 -8.21
N ASP A 12 10.45 -26.14 -9.45
CA ASP A 12 10.51 -27.51 -10.01
C ASP A 12 11.80 -27.79 -10.81
N GLY A 13 12.83 -26.96 -10.68
CA GLY A 13 14.16 -27.26 -11.21
C GLY A 13 14.62 -28.68 -10.78
N PRO A 14 15.30 -29.43 -11.67
CA PRO A 14 15.35 -30.89 -11.59
C PRO A 14 15.85 -31.39 -10.23
N LEU A 15 15.04 -32.26 -9.62
CA LEU A 15 15.39 -33.11 -8.48
C LEU A 15 16.44 -34.13 -8.93
N ARG A 16 17.72 -33.77 -8.91
CA ARG A 16 18.81 -34.75 -8.86
C ARG A 16 19.71 -34.41 -7.68
N ALA A 17 19.79 -35.35 -6.74
CA ALA A 17 20.82 -35.35 -5.71
C ALA A 17 22.20 -35.38 -6.40
N PRO A 18 23.18 -34.57 -5.98
CA PRO A 18 24.53 -34.70 -6.50
C PRO A 18 25.20 -35.90 -5.83
N GLU A 19 25.18 -37.05 -6.49
CA GLU A 19 26.00 -38.22 -6.10
C GLU A 19 27.39 -38.21 -6.75
N GLU A 20 27.70 -37.24 -7.62
CA GLU A 20 29.02 -37.11 -8.25
C GLU A 20 29.72 -35.78 -7.86
N PRO A 21 31.06 -35.78 -7.69
CA PRO A 21 31.81 -34.60 -7.31
C PRO A 21 31.67 -33.53 -8.41
N VAL A 22 31.16 -32.36 -8.00
CA VAL A 22 31.06 -31.16 -8.86
C VAL A 22 32.41 -30.90 -9.51
N ASN A 23 32.43 -30.82 -10.84
CA ASN A 23 33.63 -30.59 -11.62
C ASN A 23 34.31 -29.28 -11.17
N SER A 24 35.43 -29.39 -10.47
CA SER A 24 36.13 -28.30 -9.76
C SER A 24 36.68 -27.18 -10.67
N ALA A 25 36.54 -27.33 -12.00
CA ALA A 25 36.96 -26.35 -12.99
C ALA A 25 35.92 -25.25 -13.30
N ALA A 26 34.64 -25.45 -12.94
CA ALA A 26 33.58 -24.51 -13.27
C ALA A 26 33.49 -23.34 -12.25
N LEU A 27 33.56 -22.10 -12.74
CA LEU A 27 33.54 -20.89 -11.91
C LEU A 27 32.23 -20.79 -11.09
N PRO A 28 32.28 -20.84 -9.74
CA PRO A 28 31.09 -20.74 -8.89
C PRO A 28 30.33 -19.43 -9.12
N LEU A 29 29.00 -19.50 -9.07
CA LEU A 29 28.10 -18.37 -9.17
C LEU A 29 27.60 -17.99 -7.77
N ALA A 30 28.12 -16.89 -7.22
CA ALA A 30 27.65 -16.33 -5.97
C ALA A 30 26.56 -15.29 -6.21
N VAL A 31 25.43 -15.42 -5.50
CA VAL A 31 24.23 -14.61 -5.75
C VAL A 31 23.82 -13.91 -4.46
N ASP A 32 23.64 -12.59 -4.51
CA ASP A 32 23.03 -11.85 -3.40
C ASP A 32 21.51 -12.06 -3.32
N LEU A 33 20.93 -11.89 -2.13
CA LEU A 33 19.51 -12.09 -1.91
C LEU A 33 18.72 -10.80 -2.12
N ASP A 34 18.90 -9.87 -1.18
CA ASP A 34 18.07 -8.67 -1.04
C ASP A 34 18.36 -7.70 -2.18
N GLY A 35 17.35 -7.47 -3.00
CA GLY A 35 17.45 -6.60 -4.16
C GLY A 35 18.14 -7.19 -5.40
N THR A 36 18.67 -8.42 -5.32
CA THR A 36 19.25 -9.18 -6.44
C THR A 36 18.29 -10.28 -6.88
N LEU A 37 18.20 -11.38 -6.13
CA LEU A 37 17.23 -12.46 -6.41
C LEU A 37 15.83 -12.03 -6.01
N LEU A 38 15.69 -11.42 -4.83
CA LEU A 38 14.42 -10.83 -4.39
C LEU A 38 14.36 -9.38 -4.84
N LEU A 39 13.18 -8.94 -5.30
CA LEU A 39 12.95 -7.54 -5.64
C LEU A 39 12.78 -6.65 -4.39
N THR A 40 12.68 -7.27 -3.22
CA THR A 40 12.50 -6.64 -1.91
C THR A 40 13.72 -6.83 -1.01
N ASP A 41 13.63 -6.32 0.22
CA ASP A 41 14.62 -6.47 1.29
C ASP A 41 13.98 -7.15 2.50
N THR A 42 14.50 -8.31 2.86
CA THR A 42 13.97 -9.22 3.88
C THR A 42 13.89 -8.60 5.27
N LEU A 43 14.74 -7.63 5.60
CA LEU A 43 14.63 -6.91 6.87
C LEU A 43 13.38 -6.04 6.90
N PHE A 44 13.10 -5.32 5.81
CA PHE A 44 11.91 -4.47 5.74
C PHE A 44 10.62 -5.28 5.60
N GLU A 45 10.69 -6.48 5.01
CA GLU A 45 9.59 -7.47 5.07
C GLU A 45 9.28 -7.86 6.52
N ALA A 46 10.31 -8.21 7.29
CA ALA A 46 10.15 -8.55 8.71
C ALA A 46 9.58 -7.38 9.52
N ILE A 47 10.04 -6.15 9.28
CA ILE A 47 9.47 -4.95 9.93
C ILE A 47 7.99 -4.81 9.59
N ALA A 48 7.61 -4.96 8.33
CA ALA A 48 6.21 -4.84 7.89
C ALA A 48 5.31 -5.90 8.52
N GLU A 49 5.79 -7.15 8.59
CA GLU A 49 5.09 -8.24 9.26
C GLU A 49 4.90 -7.94 10.77
N GLN A 50 5.95 -7.50 11.45
CA GLN A 50 5.86 -7.14 12.86
C GLN A 50 4.97 -5.93 13.10
N LEU A 51 4.97 -4.94 12.20
CA LEU A 51 4.07 -3.78 12.30
C LEU A 51 2.60 -4.22 12.24
N ARG A 52 2.28 -5.25 11.46
CA ARG A 52 0.94 -5.85 11.40
C ARG A 52 0.57 -6.60 12.68
N ARG A 53 1.51 -7.37 13.26
CA ARG A 53 1.25 -8.24 14.43
C ARG A 53 1.35 -7.51 15.77
N ARG A 54 2.35 -6.64 15.91
CA ARG A 54 2.76 -5.94 17.14
C ARG A 54 3.16 -4.49 16.81
N PRO A 55 2.19 -3.62 16.49
CA PRO A 55 2.49 -2.27 15.98
C PRO A 55 3.30 -1.42 16.97
N MET A 56 2.88 -1.37 18.24
CA MET A 56 3.55 -0.55 19.27
C MET A 56 4.98 -1.03 19.54
N TRP A 57 5.19 -2.35 19.62
CA TRP A 57 6.52 -2.93 19.79
C TRP A 57 7.43 -2.62 18.61
N THR A 58 6.91 -2.72 17.39
CA THR A 58 7.68 -2.44 16.17
C THR A 58 8.06 -0.97 16.08
N LEU A 59 7.13 -0.06 16.35
CA LEU A 59 7.40 1.37 16.37
C LEU A 59 8.49 1.72 17.40
N TRP A 60 8.43 1.10 18.59
CA TRP A 60 9.47 1.23 19.60
C TRP A 60 10.84 0.73 19.11
N GLN A 61 10.90 -0.40 18.42
CA GLN A 61 12.15 -0.88 17.80
C GLN A 61 12.69 0.12 16.76
N MET A 62 11.82 0.75 15.97
CA MET A 62 12.23 1.74 14.97
C MET A 62 12.84 3.00 15.61
N ILE A 63 12.32 3.44 16.75
CA ILE A 63 12.89 4.57 17.52
C ILE A 63 14.29 4.21 18.04
N GLN A 64 14.52 2.96 18.43
CA GLN A 64 15.83 2.49 18.91
C GLN A 64 16.83 2.23 17.78
N LEU A 65 16.38 2.12 16.53
CA LEU A 65 17.21 1.70 15.39
C LEU A 65 18.48 2.55 15.22
N PRO A 66 18.45 3.90 15.32
CA PRO A 66 19.66 4.73 15.19
C PRO A 66 20.70 4.44 16.27
N PHE A 67 20.27 4.00 17.46
CA PHE A 67 21.13 3.78 18.62
C PHE A 67 21.65 2.34 18.74
N ALA A 68 20.94 1.35 18.16
CA ALA A 68 21.25 -0.07 18.37
C ALA A 68 20.96 -0.95 17.13
N ILE A 69 21.44 -0.56 15.95
CA ILE A 69 21.14 -1.20 14.65
C ILE A 69 21.22 -2.74 14.70
N ALA A 70 22.34 -3.31 15.16
CA ALA A 70 22.56 -4.75 15.14
C ALA A 70 21.57 -5.51 16.06
N LYS A 71 21.37 -5.01 17.29
CA LYS A 71 20.45 -5.61 18.27
C LYS A 71 19.00 -5.52 17.80
N VAL A 72 18.60 -4.39 17.21
CA VAL A 72 17.24 -4.18 16.71
C VAL A 72 16.96 -5.10 15.53
N LYS A 73 17.90 -5.25 14.57
CA LYS A 73 17.76 -6.19 13.45
C LYS A 73 17.58 -7.63 13.95
N ALA A 74 18.43 -8.07 14.88
CA ALA A 74 18.33 -9.41 15.45
C ALA A 74 16.95 -9.65 16.09
N ARG A 75 16.46 -8.74 16.95
CA ARG A 75 15.13 -8.87 17.58
C ARG A 75 14.00 -8.95 16.56
N ILE A 76 14.03 -8.12 15.51
CA ILE A 76 13.00 -8.11 14.47
C ILE A 76 13.02 -9.42 13.69
N GLN A 77 14.21 -9.90 13.31
CA GLN A 77 14.36 -11.13 12.55
C GLN A 77 13.95 -12.36 13.37
N THR A 78 14.34 -12.46 14.64
CA THR A 78 13.91 -13.57 15.52
C THR A 78 12.40 -13.56 15.76
N ALA A 79 11.77 -12.39 15.78
CA ALA A 79 10.32 -12.26 16.00
C ALA A 79 9.48 -12.55 14.74
N SER A 80 10.09 -12.56 13.56
CA SER A 80 9.41 -12.72 12.26
C SER A 80 9.73 -14.04 11.59
N ARG A 81 8.78 -14.55 10.80
CA ARG A 81 9.02 -15.65 9.86
C ARG A 81 8.55 -15.15 8.51
N VAL A 82 9.47 -14.57 7.75
CA VAL A 82 9.17 -14.03 6.43
C VAL A 82 8.92 -15.20 5.49
N ASP A 83 7.69 -15.31 4.99
CA ASP A 83 7.34 -16.33 4.00
C ASP A 83 8.02 -16.03 2.66
N ILE A 84 9.16 -16.68 2.43
CA ILE A 84 9.99 -16.52 1.23
C ILE A 84 9.20 -16.84 -0.04
N ALA A 85 8.26 -17.79 0.01
CA ALA A 85 7.48 -18.21 -1.15
C ALA A 85 6.57 -17.10 -1.69
N SER A 86 6.16 -16.16 -0.82
CA SER A 86 5.31 -15.04 -1.18
C SER A 86 6.09 -13.85 -1.77
N LEU A 87 7.41 -13.80 -1.60
CA LEU A 87 8.20 -12.61 -1.91
C LEU A 87 8.37 -12.42 -3.43
N PRO A 88 8.43 -11.16 -3.92
CA PRO A 88 8.60 -10.89 -5.34
C PRO A 88 10.03 -11.25 -5.77
N VAL A 89 10.14 -12.13 -6.76
CA VAL A 89 11.42 -12.63 -7.30
C VAL A 89 11.77 -11.91 -8.60
N ASN A 90 13.07 -11.74 -8.84
CA ASN A 90 13.60 -11.36 -10.15
C ASN A 90 13.76 -12.62 -11.02
N ASP A 91 12.75 -12.88 -11.84
CA ASP A 91 12.68 -14.07 -12.70
C ASP A 91 13.93 -14.25 -13.58
N SER A 92 14.49 -13.16 -14.12
CA SER A 92 15.67 -13.22 -14.98
C SER A 92 16.92 -13.72 -14.23
N VAL A 93 17.10 -13.29 -12.98
CA VAL A 93 18.20 -13.77 -12.12
C VAL A 93 17.99 -15.23 -11.76
N GLY A 94 16.75 -15.61 -11.41
CA GLY A 94 16.41 -17.00 -11.09
C GLY A 94 16.66 -17.95 -12.26
N LEU A 95 16.25 -17.57 -13.47
CA LEU A 95 16.51 -18.35 -14.70
C LEU A 95 18.02 -18.46 -14.99
N TYR A 96 18.80 -17.40 -14.75
CA TYR A 96 20.24 -17.45 -14.90
C TYR A 96 20.89 -18.45 -13.92
N CYS A 97 20.43 -18.49 -12.67
CA CYS A 97 20.90 -19.44 -11.67
C CYS A 97 20.58 -20.90 -12.06
N ILE A 98 19.38 -21.16 -12.59
CA ILE A 98 18.99 -22.49 -13.09
C ILE A 98 19.91 -22.93 -14.24
N ARG A 99 20.19 -22.04 -15.20
CA ARG A 99 21.10 -22.34 -16.32
C ARG A 99 22.53 -22.61 -15.84
N ALA A 100 23.02 -21.84 -14.87
CA ALA A 100 24.34 -22.04 -14.30
C ALA A 100 24.47 -23.42 -13.63
N ARG A 101 23.47 -23.81 -12.83
CA ARG A 101 23.43 -25.15 -12.20
C ARG A 101 23.34 -26.27 -13.22
N ALA A 102 22.50 -26.12 -14.25
CA ALA A 102 22.39 -27.10 -15.34
C ALA A 102 23.70 -27.28 -16.11
N ALA A 103 24.53 -26.23 -16.17
CA ALA A 103 25.89 -26.27 -16.73
C ALA A 103 26.96 -26.82 -15.76
N GLY A 104 26.55 -27.36 -14.59
CA GLY A 104 27.46 -27.93 -13.60
C GLY A 104 28.21 -26.90 -12.75
N ARG A 105 27.83 -25.62 -12.79
CA ARG A 105 28.44 -24.58 -11.94
C ARG A 105 27.82 -24.63 -10.54
N PRO A 106 28.61 -24.63 -9.46
CA PRO A 106 28.08 -24.41 -8.12
C PRO A 106 27.39 -23.04 -8.03
N VAL A 107 26.18 -22.99 -7.47
CA VAL A 107 25.42 -21.75 -7.23
C VAL A 107 25.25 -21.53 -5.73
N TRP A 108 25.81 -20.44 -5.22
CA TRP A 108 25.83 -20.13 -3.79
C TRP A 108 25.02 -18.89 -3.49
N LEU A 109 24.15 -18.97 -2.48
CA LEU A 109 23.49 -17.81 -1.92
C LEU A 109 24.42 -17.14 -0.91
N VAL A 110 24.82 -15.89 -1.16
CA VAL A 110 25.71 -15.13 -0.28
C VAL A 110 25.11 -13.76 0.04
N THR A 111 24.48 -13.66 1.20
CA THR A 111 23.60 -12.56 1.58
C THR A 111 24.02 -11.88 2.87
N ALA A 112 23.65 -10.60 3.01
CA ALA A 112 23.74 -9.87 4.27
C ALA A 112 22.52 -10.14 5.19
N ALA A 113 21.49 -10.83 4.70
CA ALA A 113 20.37 -11.29 5.52
C ALA A 113 20.85 -12.31 6.58
N ASP A 114 20.03 -12.52 7.61
CA ASP A 114 20.33 -13.50 8.66
C ASP A 114 20.46 -14.92 8.08
N GLN A 115 21.31 -15.75 8.67
CA GLN A 115 21.53 -17.12 8.23
C GLN A 115 20.23 -17.94 8.16
N ALA A 116 19.29 -17.75 9.09
CA ALA A 116 18.01 -18.48 9.04
C ALA A 116 17.20 -18.15 7.77
N VAL A 117 17.23 -16.88 7.34
CA VAL A 117 16.59 -16.44 6.09
C VAL A 117 17.32 -17.01 4.88
N ALA A 118 18.65 -17.06 4.91
CA ALA A 118 19.45 -17.66 3.85
C ALA A 118 19.16 -19.18 3.70
N ASP A 119 19.08 -19.90 4.81
CA ASP A 119 18.78 -21.33 4.85
C ASP A 119 17.37 -21.62 4.34
N GLU A 120 16.38 -20.84 4.77
CA GLU A 120 15.00 -20.95 4.28
C GLU A 120 14.92 -20.65 2.77
N THR A 121 15.68 -19.67 2.29
CA THR A 121 15.76 -19.33 0.87
C THR A 121 16.32 -20.50 0.05
N VAL A 122 17.39 -21.16 0.49
CA VAL A 122 17.96 -22.32 -0.21
C VAL A 122 17.03 -23.54 -0.17
N ARG A 123 16.25 -23.72 0.91
CA ARG A 123 15.21 -24.77 0.95
C ARG A 123 14.09 -24.50 -0.07
N HIS A 124 13.74 -23.23 -0.28
CA HIS A 124 12.71 -22.84 -1.23
C HIS A 124 13.20 -22.91 -2.69
N PHE A 125 14.36 -22.31 -2.97
CA PHE A 125 14.96 -22.27 -4.29
C PHE A 125 16.00 -23.37 -4.45
N ARG A 126 15.56 -24.50 -5.02
CA ARG A 126 16.36 -25.73 -5.15
C ARG A 126 17.57 -25.64 -6.06
N PHE A 127 17.78 -24.51 -6.73
CA PHE A 127 18.97 -24.29 -7.56
C PHE A 127 20.19 -23.82 -6.78
N PHE A 128 20.10 -23.55 -5.47
CA PHE A 128 21.26 -23.27 -4.63
C PHE A 128 21.91 -24.54 -4.08
N ASP A 129 23.23 -24.54 -3.98
CA ASP A 129 24.02 -25.62 -3.36
C ASP A 129 24.45 -25.29 -1.93
N ARG A 130 24.44 -23.99 -1.57
CA ARG A 130 24.90 -23.50 -0.27
C ARG A 130 24.29 -22.14 0.08
N ALA A 131 24.09 -21.90 1.37
CA ALA A 131 23.70 -20.61 1.94
C ALA A 131 24.81 -20.04 2.84
N VAL A 132 25.12 -18.74 2.67
CA VAL A 132 26.03 -17.98 3.53
C VAL A 132 25.37 -16.65 3.87
N GLY A 133 24.83 -16.55 5.08
CA GLY A 133 24.21 -15.35 5.62
C GLY A 133 25.10 -14.60 6.61
N SER A 134 24.58 -13.50 7.12
CA SER A 134 25.09 -12.84 8.32
C SER A 134 24.76 -13.67 9.56
N ASN A 135 25.61 -13.57 10.58
CA ASN A 135 25.29 -14.05 11.93
C ASN A 135 25.24 -12.84 12.87
N GLY A 136 24.71 -13.01 14.09
CA GLY A 136 24.53 -11.93 15.08
C GLY A 136 25.81 -11.17 15.50
N VAL A 137 26.98 -11.56 14.97
CA VAL A 137 28.31 -10.98 15.26
C VAL A 137 28.95 -10.38 14.01
N THR A 138 28.79 -11.00 12.83
CA THR A 138 29.38 -10.56 11.55
C THR A 138 28.31 -10.28 10.51
N ASN A 139 28.23 -9.03 10.09
CA ASN A 139 27.38 -8.57 8.99
C ASN A 139 28.05 -8.88 7.65
N ASN A 140 27.52 -9.86 6.91
CA ASN A 140 28.05 -10.36 5.66
C ASN A 140 27.78 -9.40 4.48
N LYS A 141 28.33 -8.18 4.56
CA LYS A 141 28.14 -7.10 3.58
C LYS A 141 29.47 -6.44 3.21
N GLY A 142 29.64 -6.07 1.94
CA GLY A 142 30.84 -5.35 1.48
C GLY A 142 32.12 -6.17 1.67
N GLU A 143 33.11 -5.62 2.40
CA GLU A 143 34.41 -6.28 2.62
C GLU A 143 34.29 -7.65 3.31
N ALA A 144 33.41 -7.77 4.32
CA ALA A 144 33.23 -9.03 5.02
C ALA A 144 32.74 -10.13 4.07
N LYS A 145 31.79 -9.77 3.18
CA LYS A 145 31.27 -10.66 2.13
C LYS A 145 32.37 -11.05 1.14
N ALA A 146 33.17 -10.07 0.72
CA ALA A 146 34.26 -10.30 -0.22
C ALA A 146 35.33 -11.24 0.36
N ARG A 147 35.73 -11.07 1.63
CA ARG A 147 36.67 -11.97 2.32
C ARG A 147 36.12 -13.39 2.38
N ARG A 148 34.84 -13.53 2.77
CA ARG A 148 34.21 -14.85 2.87
C ARG A 148 34.13 -15.57 1.53
N LEU A 149 33.84 -14.84 0.46
CA LEU A 149 33.83 -15.39 -0.90
C LEU A 149 35.22 -15.82 -1.38
N LYS A 150 36.29 -15.08 -1.02
CA LYS A 150 37.66 -15.51 -1.32
C LYS A 150 38.05 -16.80 -0.60
N GLU A 151 37.67 -16.94 0.68
CA GLU A 151 37.90 -18.16 1.44
C GLU A 151 37.15 -19.36 0.84
N LEU A 152 35.92 -19.13 0.37
CA LEU A 152 35.06 -20.18 -0.18
C LEU A 152 35.42 -20.57 -1.62
N ALA A 153 35.86 -19.62 -2.44
CA ALA A 153 36.27 -19.82 -3.83
C ALA A 153 37.66 -19.19 -4.09
N PRO A 154 38.75 -19.82 -3.61
CA PRO A 154 40.10 -19.33 -3.83
C PRO A 154 40.48 -19.26 -5.32
N ASN A 155 39.88 -20.11 -6.15
CA ASN A 155 40.04 -20.10 -7.61
C ASN A 155 39.22 -19.02 -8.34
N GLY A 156 38.52 -18.15 -7.59
CA GLY A 156 37.67 -17.07 -8.09
C GLY A 156 36.20 -17.48 -8.25
N PHE A 157 35.34 -16.47 -8.42
CA PHE A 157 33.89 -16.63 -8.53
C PHE A 157 33.29 -15.55 -9.45
N GLU A 158 32.10 -15.82 -9.98
CA GLU A 158 31.21 -14.78 -10.52
C GLU A 158 30.28 -14.29 -9.41
N TYR A 159 30.01 -12.99 -9.34
CA TYR A 159 29.10 -12.43 -8.33
C TYR A 159 27.96 -11.61 -8.93
N ILE A 160 26.72 -11.97 -8.56
CA ILE A 160 25.50 -11.23 -8.89
C ILE A 160 25.12 -10.28 -7.74
N GLY A 161 25.04 -8.97 -7.99
CA GLY A 161 24.74 -7.95 -6.97
C GLY A 161 23.96 -6.73 -7.48
N ASP A 162 23.33 -5.98 -6.57
CA ASP A 162 22.45 -4.85 -6.89
C ASP A 162 22.90 -3.49 -6.33
N SER A 163 23.96 -3.44 -5.53
CA SER A 163 24.25 -2.30 -4.66
C SER A 163 25.64 -1.69 -4.89
N ARG A 164 25.89 -0.53 -4.27
CA ARG A 164 27.24 0.06 -4.25
C ARG A 164 28.18 -0.70 -3.31
N ALA A 165 27.66 -1.37 -2.28
CA ALA A 165 28.48 -2.16 -1.37
C ALA A 165 29.11 -3.36 -2.09
N ASP A 166 28.45 -3.86 -3.13
CA ASP A 166 28.91 -4.95 -3.98
C ASP A 166 30.13 -4.61 -4.83
N LEU A 167 30.46 -3.32 -5.01
CA LEU A 167 31.73 -2.92 -5.65
C LEU A 167 32.94 -3.52 -4.94
N LYS A 168 32.88 -3.68 -3.61
CA LYS A 168 33.94 -4.30 -2.82
C LYS A 168 34.06 -5.80 -3.06
N VAL A 169 32.95 -6.45 -3.42
CA VAL A 169 32.91 -7.88 -3.77
C VAL A 169 33.38 -8.08 -5.21
N TRP A 170 32.89 -7.27 -6.15
CA TRP A 170 33.28 -7.36 -7.57
C TRP A 170 34.77 -7.12 -7.81
N LYS A 171 35.44 -6.28 -7.00
CA LYS A 171 36.92 -6.11 -7.04
C LYS A 171 37.70 -7.41 -6.91
N HIS A 172 37.08 -8.46 -6.38
CA HIS A 172 37.70 -9.76 -6.14
C HIS A 172 37.02 -10.90 -6.90
N ALA A 173 36.01 -10.58 -7.71
CA ALA A 173 35.33 -11.53 -8.57
C ALA A 173 36.09 -11.66 -9.90
N LYS A 174 36.01 -12.83 -10.56
CA LYS A 174 36.51 -13.00 -11.93
C LYS A 174 35.54 -12.46 -12.98
N ALA A 175 34.25 -12.41 -12.64
CA ALA A 175 33.20 -11.85 -13.47
C ALA A 175 32.12 -11.21 -12.60
N ALA A 176 31.47 -10.18 -13.12
CA ALA A 176 30.43 -9.45 -12.44
C ALA A 176 29.10 -9.54 -13.21
N SER A 177 28.03 -9.84 -12.49
CA SER A 177 26.67 -9.82 -13.02
C SER A 177 25.85 -8.78 -12.26
N LEU A 178 25.20 -7.88 -12.99
CA LEU A 178 24.67 -6.63 -12.42
C LEU A 178 23.14 -6.62 -12.40
N VAL A 179 22.53 -6.34 -11.24
CA VAL A 179 21.07 -6.17 -11.14
C VAL A 179 20.70 -4.69 -11.00
N GLY A 180 20.19 -4.10 -12.08
CA GLY A 180 19.85 -2.68 -12.17
C GLY A 180 21.07 -1.75 -12.10
N GLY A 181 20.83 -0.45 -11.89
CA GLY A 181 21.89 0.56 -11.76
C GLY A 181 22.41 1.14 -13.08
N GLY A 182 21.97 0.59 -14.22
CA GLY A 182 22.23 1.09 -15.57
C GLY A 182 23.71 1.28 -15.90
N GLU A 183 23.99 2.12 -16.90
CA GLU A 183 25.36 2.31 -17.40
C GLU A 183 26.34 2.91 -16.41
N ARG A 184 25.84 3.57 -15.37
CA ARG A 184 26.71 4.11 -14.32
C ARG A 184 27.41 3.00 -13.55
N ARG A 185 26.70 1.89 -13.25
CA ARG A 185 27.28 0.78 -12.50
C ARG A 185 28.17 -0.08 -13.38
N ARG A 186 27.73 -0.36 -14.61
CA ARG A 186 28.52 -1.08 -15.61
C ARG A 186 29.90 -0.44 -15.79
N ARG A 187 29.93 0.87 -16.06
CA ARG A 187 31.18 1.65 -16.15
C ARG A 187 32.02 1.66 -14.87
N ALA A 188 31.41 1.51 -13.69
CA ALA A 188 32.17 1.41 -12.45
C ALA A 188 32.88 0.05 -12.30
N VAL A 189 32.27 -1.02 -12.81
CA VAL A 189 32.82 -2.37 -12.78
C VAL A 189 33.87 -2.57 -13.88
N GLU A 190 33.61 -2.09 -15.09
CA GLU A 190 34.57 -2.12 -16.19
C GLU A 190 35.85 -1.33 -15.87
N ARG A 191 35.73 -0.19 -15.16
CA ARG A 191 36.90 0.57 -14.67
C ARG A 191 37.76 -0.18 -13.65
N MET A 192 37.23 -1.22 -13.02
CA MET A 192 38.00 -2.11 -12.13
C MET A 192 38.68 -3.25 -12.91
N GLY A 193 38.55 -3.30 -14.24
CA GLY A 193 39.09 -4.37 -15.09
C GLY A 193 38.30 -5.68 -15.00
N ILE A 194 37.09 -5.66 -14.45
CA ILE A 194 36.27 -6.86 -14.25
C ILE A 194 35.27 -7.00 -15.40
N PRO A 195 35.23 -8.15 -16.11
CA PRO A 195 34.27 -8.35 -17.18
C PRO A 195 32.85 -8.46 -16.62
N VAL A 196 31.91 -7.82 -17.31
CA VAL A 196 30.47 -7.92 -17.00
C VAL A 196 29.91 -9.11 -17.77
N ALA A 197 29.50 -10.16 -17.06
CA ALA A 197 28.98 -11.39 -17.66
C ALA A 197 27.52 -11.23 -18.10
N GLU A 198 26.68 -10.67 -17.24
CA GLU A 198 25.24 -10.49 -17.52
C GLU A 198 24.73 -9.20 -16.84
N GLN A 199 23.70 -8.59 -17.43
CA GLN A 199 23.02 -7.42 -16.87
C GLN A 199 21.52 -7.67 -16.80
N PHE A 200 20.98 -7.64 -15.59
CA PHE A 200 19.56 -7.84 -15.32
C PHE A 200 18.88 -6.50 -15.08
N GLU A 201 17.73 -6.30 -15.73
CA GLU A 201 16.88 -5.15 -15.46
C GLU A 201 16.09 -5.32 -14.16
N ARG A 202 15.63 -4.19 -13.61
CA ARG A 202 14.62 -4.17 -12.54
C ARG A 202 13.38 -3.45 -13.07
N PRO A 203 12.19 -3.79 -12.57
CA PRO A 203 10.98 -3.06 -12.90
C PRO A 203 11.18 -1.55 -12.73
N ALA A 204 10.75 -0.77 -13.72
CA ALA A 204 11.03 0.66 -13.79
C ALA A 204 10.55 1.39 -12.52
N ARG A 205 11.48 2.13 -11.89
CA ARG A 205 11.24 2.99 -10.72
C ARG A 205 10.76 4.37 -11.17
N GLY A 206 9.58 4.44 -11.76
CA GLY A 206 9.06 5.68 -12.33
C GLY A 206 8.22 6.52 -11.34
N LEU A 207 8.05 7.82 -11.66
CA LEU A 207 7.04 8.67 -11.01
C LEU A 207 5.63 8.07 -11.04
N SER A 208 5.33 7.26 -12.06
CA SER A 208 4.07 6.52 -12.17
C SER A 208 3.84 5.56 -10.98
N ALA A 209 4.89 4.90 -10.48
CA ALA A 209 4.79 4.03 -9.32
C ALA A 209 4.45 4.82 -8.05
N TRP A 210 5.07 5.99 -7.87
CA TRP A 210 4.75 6.90 -6.77
C TRP A 210 3.35 7.48 -6.88
N ARG A 211 2.92 7.92 -8.07
CA ARG A 211 1.53 8.37 -8.32
C ARG A 211 0.52 7.31 -7.90
N LYS A 212 0.80 6.03 -8.20
CA LYS A 212 -0.04 4.89 -7.81
C LYS A 212 0.01 4.63 -6.30
N ALA A 213 1.17 4.75 -5.65
CA ALA A 213 1.33 4.57 -4.21
C ALA A 213 0.66 5.70 -3.39
N ILE A 214 0.78 6.95 -3.84
CA ILE A 214 0.15 8.14 -3.23
C ILE A 214 -1.37 8.09 -3.42
N ARG A 215 -1.86 7.47 -4.50
CA ARG A 215 -3.29 7.36 -4.84
C ARG A 215 -3.95 8.73 -5.04
N ILE A 216 -3.36 9.59 -5.88
CA ILE A 216 -3.86 10.95 -6.17
C ILE A 216 -5.36 10.95 -6.58
N HIS A 217 -5.83 9.93 -7.30
CA HIS A 217 -7.25 9.79 -7.65
C HIS A 217 -8.21 9.73 -6.43
N GLN A 218 -7.72 9.34 -5.25
CA GLN A 218 -8.53 9.34 -4.01
C GLN A 218 -8.68 10.74 -3.40
N TRP A 219 -7.89 11.72 -3.84
CA TRP A 219 -7.97 13.09 -3.32
C TRP A 219 -9.29 13.78 -3.69
N ALA A 220 -9.96 13.32 -4.75
CA ALA A 220 -11.31 13.78 -5.11
C ALA A 220 -12.30 13.67 -3.95
N LYS A 221 -12.15 12.68 -3.05
CA LYS A 221 -13.00 12.54 -1.86
C LYS A 221 -12.86 13.71 -0.89
N ASN A 222 -11.74 14.41 -0.91
CA ASN A 222 -11.49 15.57 -0.05
C ASN A 222 -12.18 16.83 -0.58
N ALA A 223 -12.78 16.81 -1.79
CA ALA A 223 -13.62 17.90 -2.29
C ALA A 223 -14.83 18.20 -1.38
N LEU A 224 -15.23 17.25 -0.52
CA LEU A 224 -16.24 17.47 0.51
C LEU A 224 -15.90 18.63 1.47
N ILE A 225 -14.64 19.06 1.54
CA ILE A 225 -14.21 20.20 2.34
C ILE A 225 -14.83 21.53 1.88
N PHE A 226 -15.23 21.63 0.60
CA PHE A 226 -15.84 22.85 0.07
C PHE A 226 -17.33 22.96 0.38
N VAL A 227 -17.99 21.85 0.68
CA VAL A 227 -19.46 21.80 0.86
C VAL A 227 -19.94 22.80 1.93
N PRO A 228 -19.33 22.90 3.12
CA PRO A 228 -19.77 23.87 4.13
C PRO A 228 -19.66 25.33 3.66
N ALA A 229 -18.58 25.68 2.95
CA ALA A 229 -18.37 27.03 2.43
C ALA A 229 -19.36 27.39 1.31
N ILE A 230 -19.70 26.41 0.45
CA ILE A 230 -20.69 26.57 -0.61
C ILE A 230 -22.08 26.79 -0.01
N LEU A 231 -22.50 25.93 0.94
CA LEU A 231 -23.82 26.03 1.56
C LEU A 231 -23.96 27.31 2.40
N ALA A 232 -22.89 27.80 3.00
CA ALA A 232 -22.89 29.07 3.71
C ALA A 232 -22.73 30.30 2.79
N MET A 233 -22.69 30.11 1.46
CA MET A 233 -22.43 31.15 0.45
C MET A 233 -21.14 31.96 0.70
N LYS A 234 -20.18 31.39 1.44
CA LYS A 234 -18.88 32.01 1.73
C LYS A 234 -17.80 31.68 0.70
N ILE A 235 -18.06 30.77 -0.24
CA ILE A 235 -17.06 30.34 -1.22
C ILE A 235 -16.60 31.48 -2.15
N GLY A 236 -17.38 32.57 -2.28
CA GLY A 236 -17.00 33.76 -3.02
C GLY A 236 -15.98 34.66 -2.31
N ASP A 237 -15.78 34.48 -0.99
CA ASP A 237 -14.71 35.16 -0.26
C ASP A 237 -13.34 34.56 -0.63
N PRO A 238 -12.40 35.37 -1.17
CA PRO A 238 -11.08 34.88 -1.55
C PRO A 238 -10.31 34.23 -0.40
N ALA A 239 -10.46 34.72 0.83
CA ALA A 239 -9.76 34.15 1.99
C ALA A 239 -10.26 32.73 2.30
N THR A 240 -11.58 32.55 2.35
CA THR A 240 -12.22 31.24 2.53
C THR A 240 -11.83 30.26 1.41
N LEU A 241 -11.88 30.71 0.16
CA LEU A 241 -11.53 29.87 -0.99
C LEU A 241 -10.05 29.42 -0.94
N LEU A 242 -9.12 30.34 -0.66
CA LEU A 242 -7.70 30.02 -0.52
C LEU A 242 -7.44 29.06 0.65
N ALA A 243 -8.14 29.22 1.77
CA ALA A 243 -8.02 28.33 2.91
C ALA A 243 -8.49 26.90 2.56
N CYS A 244 -9.63 26.75 1.89
CA CYS A 244 -10.10 25.44 1.42
C CYS A 244 -9.17 24.81 0.36
N LEU A 245 -8.65 25.62 -0.57
CA LEU A 245 -7.67 25.17 -1.57
C LEU A 245 -6.35 24.73 -0.94
N ALA A 246 -5.89 25.38 0.13
CA ALA A 246 -4.70 24.98 0.89
C ALA A 246 -4.95 23.71 1.71
N ALA A 247 -6.16 23.56 2.28
CA ALA A 247 -6.53 22.40 3.10
C ALA A 247 -6.62 21.08 2.30
N LEU A 248 -7.09 21.14 1.05
CA LEU A 248 -7.26 19.95 0.19
C LEU A 248 -5.96 19.12 0.00
N PRO A 249 -4.82 19.71 -0.42
CA PRO A 249 -3.57 18.96 -0.55
C PRO A 249 -3.00 18.55 0.80
N LEU A 250 -3.22 19.28 1.90
CA LEU A 250 -2.76 18.88 3.23
C LEU A 250 -3.42 17.58 3.71
N ILE A 251 -4.75 17.47 3.53
CA ILE A 251 -5.47 16.21 3.77
C ILE A 251 -5.01 15.14 2.79
N GLY A 252 -4.82 15.51 1.52
CA GLY A 252 -4.32 14.61 0.48
C GLY A 252 -2.99 13.96 0.84
N ILE A 253 -1.99 14.77 1.24
CA ILE A 253 -0.65 14.32 1.65
C ILE A 253 -0.75 13.43 2.89
N MET A 254 -1.46 13.85 3.94
CA MET A 254 -1.65 13.04 5.14
C MET A 254 -2.31 11.68 4.80
N ALA A 255 -3.42 11.71 4.04
CA ALA A 255 -4.13 10.51 3.63
C ALA A 255 -3.25 9.58 2.78
N SER A 256 -2.46 10.12 1.86
CA SER A 256 -1.49 9.36 1.07
C SER A 256 -0.42 8.68 1.95
N GLY A 257 0.08 9.36 2.98
CA GLY A 257 0.95 8.73 3.98
C GLY A 257 0.28 7.56 4.70
N THR A 258 -0.99 7.69 5.07
CA THR A 258 -1.76 6.56 5.65
C THR A 258 -1.99 5.42 4.67
N TYR A 259 -2.18 5.70 3.38
CA TYR A 259 -2.32 4.66 2.35
C TYR A 259 -1.02 3.89 2.14
N ILE A 260 0.13 4.57 2.14
CA ILE A 260 1.44 3.93 2.07
C ILE A 260 1.64 3.04 3.30
N LEU A 261 1.36 3.55 4.51
CA LEU A 261 1.48 2.77 5.74
C LEU A 261 0.60 1.51 5.70
N ASN A 262 -0.65 1.64 5.22
CA ASN A 262 -1.55 0.51 5.05
C ASN A 262 -1.01 -0.52 4.03
N ASP A 263 -0.44 -0.06 2.91
CA ASP A 263 0.14 -0.96 1.90
C ASP A 263 1.36 -1.72 2.44
N LEU A 264 2.11 -1.13 3.37
CA LEU A 264 3.19 -1.83 4.10
C LEU A 264 2.63 -2.88 5.07
N VAL A 265 1.61 -2.55 5.85
CA VAL A 265 0.99 -3.48 6.84
C VAL A 265 0.26 -4.65 6.18
N ASP A 266 -0.30 -4.43 4.99
CA ASP A 266 -1.07 -5.44 4.25
C ASP A 266 -0.23 -6.16 3.16
N LEU A 267 1.11 -6.02 3.14
CA LEU A 267 1.99 -6.60 2.09
C LEU A 267 1.72 -8.07 1.76
N ALA A 268 1.71 -8.95 2.78
CA ALA A 268 1.48 -10.39 2.57
C ALA A 268 0.08 -10.66 1.99
N ALA A 269 -0.94 -9.96 2.49
CA ALA A 269 -2.30 -10.10 1.99
C ALA A 269 -2.46 -9.55 0.56
N ASP A 270 -1.76 -8.47 0.23
CA ASP A 270 -1.76 -7.86 -1.09
C ASP A 270 -1.12 -8.77 -2.14
N ARG A 271 -0.05 -9.47 -1.78
CA ARG A 271 0.63 -10.44 -2.67
C ARG A 271 -0.23 -11.65 -3.00
N GLY A 272 -1.02 -12.12 -2.04
CA GLY A 272 -2.00 -13.20 -2.27
C GLY A 272 -3.21 -12.79 -3.12
N HIS A 273 -3.41 -11.50 -3.38
CA HIS A 273 -4.60 -11.00 -4.06
C HIS A 273 -4.39 -10.82 -5.58
N PRO A 274 -5.35 -11.23 -6.44
CA PRO A 274 -5.20 -11.21 -7.92
C PRO A 274 -4.77 -9.87 -8.51
N THR A 275 -5.39 -8.77 -8.06
CA THR A 275 -5.10 -7.41 -8.52
C THR A 275 -4.13 -6.63 -7.63
N LYS A 276 -4.23 -6.75 -6.29
CA LYS A 276 -3.39 -5.97 -5.36
C LYS A 276 -1.92 -6.40 -5.34
N LYS A 277 -1.58 -7.60 -5.83
CA LYS A 277 -0.18 -8.02 -6.02
C LYS A 277 0.61 -7.10 -6.96
N LYS A 278 -0.09 -6.33 -7.82
CA LYS A 278 0.49 -5.32 -8.71
C LYS A 278 0.67 -3.95 -8.03
N ARG A 279 0.43 -3.81 -6.73
CA ARG A 279 0.72 -2.58 -5.98
C ARG A 279 2.23 -2.37 -5.90
N PRO A 280 2.71 -1.11 -5.97
CA PRO A 280 4.14 -0.83 -6.11
C PRO A 280 5.04 -1.45 -5.04
N PHE A 281 4.60 -1.50 -3.78
CA PHE A 281 5.37 -2.14 -2.70
C PHE A 281 5.25 -3.67 -2.72
N ALA A 282 4.04 -4.20 -2.94
CA ALA A 282 3.81 -5.65 -3.01
C ALA A 282 4.60 -6.32 -4.13
N SER A 283 4.71 -5.68 -5.30
CA SER A 283 5.44 -6.18 -6.46
C SER A 283 6.95 -5.91 -6.44
N GLY A 284 7.46 -5.16 -5.46
CA GLY A 284 8.87 -4.76 -5.40
C GLY A 284 9.28 -3.65 -6.39
N GLN A 285 8.34 -2.94 -7.02
CA GLN A 285 8.63 -1.77 -7.85
C GLN A 285 9.18 -0.61 -7.03
N LEU A 286 8.61 -0.36 -5.85
CA LEU A 286 9.13 0.58 -4.86
C LEU A 286 9.78 -0.18 -3.71
N LYS A 287 10.88 0.37 -3.20
CA LYS A 287 11.57 -0.24 -2.06
C LYS A 287 10.79 0.02 -0.79
N LEU A 288 10.66 -0.99 0.07
CA LEU A 288 9.88 -0.87 1.31
C LEU A 288 10.39 0.26 2.22
N TRP A 289 11.71 0.44 2.33
CA TRP A 289 12.30 1.53 3.12
C TRP A 289 11.81 2.92 2.68
N GLN A 290 11.54 3.11 1.38
CA GLN A 290 11.01 4.37 0.87
C GLN A 290 9.61 4.62 1.41
N GLY A 291 8.79 3.56 1.53
CA GLY A 291 7.48 3.64 2.18
C GLY A 291 7.59 3.94 3.67
N PHE A 292 8.48 3.27 4.39
CA PHE A 292 8.69 3.50 5.83
C PHE A 292 9.18 4.91 6.16
N VAL A 293 9.86 5.58 5.23
CA VAL A 293 10.24 7.00 5.38
C VAL A 293 9.14 7.93 4.88
N ALA A 294 8.56 7.67 3.70
CA ALA A 294 7.57 8.55 3.09
C ALA A 294 6.28 8.61 3.91
N ALA A 295 5.79 7.50 4.45
CA ALA A 295 4.55 7.47 5.24
C ALA A 295 4.56 8.45 6.44
N PRO A 296 5.52 8.37 7.39
CA PRO A 296 5.55 9.31 8.51
C PRO A 296 5.85 10.73 8.05
N VAL A 297 6.73 10.95 7.08
CA VAL A 297 7.03 12.31 6.56
C VAL A 297 5.78 12.97 5.98
N MET A 298 4.97 12.23 5.21
CA MET A 298 3.73 12.75 4.65
C MET A 298 2.65 12.97 5.72
N ILE A 299 2.50 12.04 6.67
CA ILE A 299 1.54 12.21 7.78
C ILE A 299 1.91 13.44 8.60
N LEU A 300 3.17 13.56 9.03
CA LEU A 300 3.64 14.69 9.82
C LEU A 300 3.63 15.99 9.02
N GLY A 301 4.04 15.97 7.76
CA GLY A 301 4.01 17.15 6.88
C GLY A 301 2.58 17.68 6.68
N GLY A 302 1.61 16.78 6.48
CA GLY A 302 0.20 17.15 6.38
C GLY A 302 -0.36 17.71 7.70
N LEU A 303 -0.01 17.11 8.84
CA LEU A 303 -0.45 17.58 10.17
C LEU A 303 0.18 18.92 10.56
N VAL A 304 1.49 19.10 10.35
CA VAL A 304 2.18 20.36 10.62
C VAL A 304 1.64 21.46 9.70
N GLY A 305 1.49 21.19 8.40
CA GLY A 305 0.87 22.14 7.49
C GLY A 305 -0.57 22.47 7.87
N GLY A 306 -1.34 21.47 8.32
CA GLY A 306 -2.69 21.68 8.85
C GLY A 306 -2.71 22.56 10.10
N PHE A 307 -1.74 22.38 11.01
CA PHE A 307 -1.61 23.18 12.23
C PHE A 307 -1.25 24.63 11.93
N LEU A 308 -0.35 24.85 10.96
CA LEU A 308 0.01 26.18 10.47
C LEU A 308 -1.18 26.87 9.78
N LEU A 309 -2.07 26.12 9.15
CA LEU A 309 -3.29 26.68 8.56
C LEU A 309 -4.32 27.05 9.64
N SER A 310 -4.61 26.12 10.56
CA SER A 310 -5.47 26.36 11.73
C SER A 310 -5.32 25.22 12.75
N PRO A 311 -5.10 25.51 14.05
CA PRO A 311 -5.07 24.48 15.08
C PRO A 311 -6.35 23.63 15.14
N GLY A 312 -7.52 24.23 14.89
CA GLY A 312 -8.79 23.50 14.83
C GLY A 312 -8.83 22.52 13.66
N PHE A 313 -8.30 22.92 12.51
CA PHE A 313 -8.21 22.03 11.35
C PHE A 313 -7.26 20.86 11.62
N ALA A 314 -6.09 21.11 12.21
CA ALA A 314 -5.18 20.04 12.63
C ALA A 314 -5.83 19.05 13.61
N ALA A 315 -6.62 19.53 14.58
CA ALA A 315 -7.34 18.65 15.51
C ALA A 315 -8.30 17.71 14.76
N THR A 316 -9.04 18.23 13.77
CA THR A 316 -9.92 17.38 12.94
C THR A 316 -9.14 16.39 12.08
N MET A 317 -7.95 16.76 11.57
CA MET A 317 -7.04 15.85 10.86
C MET A 317 -6.51 14.74 11.75
N VAL A 318 -6.16 15.04 13.01
CA VAL A 318 -5.75 14.03 14.00
C VAL A 318 -6.89 13.06 14.28
N SER A 319 -8.12 13.54 14.50
CA SER A 319 -9.30 12.68 14.68
C SER A 319 -9.53 11.77 13.47
N TYR A 320 -9.40 12.32 12.26
CA TYR A 320 -9.47 11.56 11.02
C TYR A 320 -8.37 10.50 10.91
N LEU A 321 -7.13 10.83 11.28
CA LEU A 321 -6.00 9.91 11.29
C LEU A 321 -6.26 8.75 12.27
N ILE A 322 -6.69 9.05 13.50
CA ILE A 322 -7.01 8.05 14.53
C ILE A 322 -8.08 7.09 14.01
N LEU A 323 -9.18 7.61 13.48
CA LEU A 323 -10.26 6.79 12.94
C LEU A 323 -9.80 5.96 11.73
N THR A 324 -8.97 6.53 10.85
CA THR A 324 -8.39 5.82 9.71
C THR A 324 -7.52 4.65 10.16
N MET A 325 -6.69 4.85 11.20
CA MET A 325 -5.86 3.79 11.79
C MET A 325 -6.71 2.72 12.47
N ALA A 326 -7.67 3.12 13.31
CA ALA A 326 -8.60 2.20 13.96
C ALA A 326 -9.36 1.34 12.94
N TYR A 327 -9.80 1.95 11.83
CA TYR A 327 -10.42 1.26 10.71
C TYR A 327 -9.50 0.23 10.08
N SER A 328 -8.27 0.62 9.74
CA SER A 328 -7.30 -0.27 9.09
C SER A 328 -6.90 -1.49 9.92
N PHE A 329 -6.72 -1.31 11.23
CA PHE A 329 -6.27 -2.39 12.12
C PHE A 329 -7.40 -3.28 12.62
N LYS A 330 -8.57 -2.70 12.97
CA LYS A 330 -9.64 -3.41 13.69
C LYS A 330 -11.01 -3.29 13.03
N LEU A 331 -11.53 -2.07 12.83
CA LEU A 331 -12.95 -1.90 12.48
C LEU A 331 -13.31 -2.48 11.12
N LYS A 332 -12.38 -2.53 10.16
CA LYS A 332 -12.63 -3.13 8.84
C LYS A 332 -13.07 -4.60 8.88
N ARG A 333 -12.81 -5.30 9.99
CA ARG A 333 -13.10 -6.73 10.18
C ARG A 333 -14.41 -6.99 10.95
N VAL A 334 -15.03 -5.94 11.49
CA VAL A 334 -16.27 -6.03 12.27
C VAL A 334 -17.40 -5.54 11.37
N ALA A 335 -18.40 -6.39 11.13
CA ALA A 335 -19.54 -6.03 10.29
C ALA A 335 -20.26 -4.78 10.85
N LEU A 336 -20.74 -3.92 9.95
CA LEU A 336 -21.39 -2.62 10.20
C LEU A 336 -20.48 -1.55 10.80
N ALA A 337 -19.52 -1.92 11.66
CA ALA A 337 -18.53 -0.99 12.18
C ALA A 337 -17.63 -0.43 11.06
N ASP A 338 -17.37 -1.21 10.01
CA ASP A 338 -16.63 -0.76 8.85
C ASP A 338 -17.40 0.32 8.04
N THR A 339 -18.71 0.13 7.84
CA THR A 339 -19.56 1.11 7.14
C THR A 339 -19.75 2.38 7.96
N LEU A 340 -19.99 2.25 9.28
CA LEU A 340 -20.09 3.41 10.17
C LEU A 340 -18.80 4.21 10.20
N ALA A 341 -17.64 3.54 10.32
CA ALA A 341 -16.34 4.21 10.30
C ALA A 341 -16.09 4.97 8.98
N LEU A 342 -16.43 4.38 7.83
CA LEU A 342 -16.32 5.07 6.54
C LEU A 342 -17.22 6.32 6.49
N SER A 343 -18.44 6.24 7.00
CA SER A 343 -19.36 7.38 7.07
C SER A 343 -18.85 8.50 7.95
N PHE A 344 -18.29 8.17 9.12
CA PHE A 344 -17.64 9.15 9.99
C PHE A 344 -16.43 9.78 9.31
N LEU A 345 -15.62 9.02 8.56
CA LEU A 345 -14.49 9.57 7.80
C LEU A 345 -14.94 10.56 6.72
N TYR A 346 -16.08 10.33 6.07
CA TYR A 346 -16.65 11.30 5.13
C TYR A 346 -17.21 12.53 5.85
N THR A 347 -17.91 12.33 6.96
CA THR A 347 -18.44 13.41 7.81
C THR A 347 -17.33 14.30 8.36
N LEU A 348 -16.20 13.73 8.77
CA LEU A 348 -15.03 14.49 9.25
C LEU A 348 -14.46 15.45 8.19
N ARG A 349 -14.63 15.16 6.89
CA ARG A 349 -14.21 16.09 5.82
C ARG A 349 -15.10 17.32 5.73
N LEU A 350 -16.39 17.16 5.99
CA LEU A 350 -17.32 18.29 6.13
C LEU A 350 -16.96 19.11 7.37
N ILE A 351 -16.64 18.44 8.49
CA ILE A 351 -16.18 19.11 9.72
C ILE A 351 -14.91 19.92 9.47
N MET A 352 -13.91 19.32 8.82
CA MET A 352 -12.70 20.02 8.37
C MET A 352 -13.03 21.27 7.54
N GLY A 353 -13.97 21.15 6.60
CA GLY A 353 -14.36 22.25 5.73
C GLY A 353 -14.99 23.41 6.46
N ALA A 354 -15.85 23.10 7.42
CA ALA A 354 -16.52 24.11 8.22
C ALA A 354 -15.53 24.86 9.12
N VAL A 355 -14.57 24.14 9.71
CA VAL A 355 -13.51 24.74 10.54
C VAL A 355 -12.62 25.65 9.70
N VAL A 356 -12.20 25.21 8.51
CA VAL A 356 -11.35 26.01 7.61
C VAL A 356 -12.09 27.22 7.07
N ALA A 357 -13.38 27.09 6.75
CA ALA A 357 -14.20 28.19 6.25
C ALA A 357 -14.76 29.11 7.34
N GLY A 358 -14.53 28.81 8.63
CA GLY A 358 -15.08 29.59 9.74
C GLY A 358 -16.61 29.67 9.70
N VAL A 359 -17.27 28.53 9.44
CA VAL A 359 -18.74 28.43 9.41
C VAL A 359 -19.22 27.43 10.46
N ALA A 360 -20.33 27.77 11.12
CA ALA A 360 -21.00 26.83 12.01
C ALA A 360 -21.67 25.73 11.17
N LEU A 361 -21.45 24.47 11.53
CA LEU A 361 -22.17 23.36 10.92
C LEU A 361 -23.58 23.28 11.49
N SER A 362 -24.57 23.29 10.61
CA SER A 362 -25.93 22.91 10.99
C SER A 362 -25.93 21.46 11.48
N GLN A 363 -26.57 21.22 12.62
CA GLN A 363 -26.76 19.88 13.17
C GLN A 363 -27.50 18.99 12.16
N TRP A 364 -28.49 19.55 11.45
CA TRP A 364 -29.22 18.85 10.39
C TRP A 364 -28.29 18.40 9.25
N LEU A 365 -27.38 19.28 8.79
CA LEU A 365 -26.42 18.94 7.74
C LEU A 365 -25.47 17.81 8.18
N MET A 366 -25.05 17.81 9.45
CA MET A 366 -24.22 16.75 10.00
C MET A 366 -24.96 15.42 10.03
N VAL A 367 -26.18 15.38 10.58
CA VAL A 367 -26.99 14.15 10.65
C VAL A 367 -27.33 13.65 9.24
N PHE A 368 -27.74 14.54 8.34
CA PHE A 368 -27.93 14.27 6.92
C PHE A 368 -26.72 13.53 6.32
N SER A 369 -25.53 14.12 6.49
CA SER A 369 -24.31 13.55 5.94
C SER A 369 -23.99 12.16 6.50
N MET A 370 -24.24 11.93 7.78
CA MET A 370 -24.05 10.62 8.41
C MET A 370 -24.95 9.56 7.74
N PHE A 371 -26.25 9.83 7.61
CA PHE A 371 -27.18 8.90 6.97
C PHE A 371 -26.86 8.68 5.48
N LEU A 372 -26.55 9.76 4.75
CA LEU A 372 -26.14 9.68 3.36
C LEU A 372 -24.91 8.76 3.20
N PHE A 373 -23.83 9.02 3.94
CA PHE A 373 -22.61 8.24 3.80
C PHE A 373 -22.73 6.82 4.35
N VAL A 374 -23.59 6.57 5.35
CA VAL A 374 -23.93 5.20 5.78
C VAL A 374 -24.59 4.45 4.64
N SER A 375 -25.58 5.05 3.98
CA SER A 375 -26.24 4.44 2.83
C SER A 375 -25.25 4.12 1.71
N LEU A 376 -24.40 5.09 1.31
CA LEU A 376 -23.40 4.89 0.26
C LEU A 376 -22.36 3.82 0.65
N SER A 377 -21.92 3.80 1.91
CA SER A 377 -20.98 2.78 2.41
C SER A 377 -21.62 1.38 2.41
N LEU A 378 -22.92 1.29 2.74
CA LEU A 378 -23.70 0.05 2.67
C LEU A 378 -23.92 -0.40 1.23
N ALA A 379 -24.19 0.50 0.28
CA ALA A 379 -24.34 0.14 -1.14
C ALA A 379 -23.07 -0.55 -1.67
N LYS A 380 -21.89 0.02 -1.35
CA LYS A 380 -20.60 -0.60 -1.68
C LYS A 380 -20.41 -1.96 -1.03
N ARG A 381 -20.78 -2.09 0.25
CA ARG A 381 -20.68 -3.34 1.00
C ARG A 381 -21.61 -4.41 0.42
N HIS A 382 -22.84 -4.03 0.09
CA HIS A 382 -23.85 -4.89 -0.49
C HIS A 382 -23.36 -5.50 -1.80
N VAL A 383 -22.79 -4.70 -2.71
CA VAL A 383 -22.19 -5.19 -3.96
C VAL A 383 -21.08 -6.22 -3.69
N GLU A 384 -20.21 -5.97 -2.70
CA GLU A 384 -19.16 -6.91 -2.33
C GLU A 384 -19.72 -8.24 -1.80
N VAL A 385 -20.77 -8.19 -0.97
CA VAL A 385 -21.47 -9.38 -0.44
C VAL A 385 -22.14 -10.17 -1.56
N VAL A 386 -22.91 -9.51 -2.42
CA VAL A 386 -23.64 -10.13 -3.54
C VAL A 386 -22.68 -10.78 -4.54
N ARG A 387 -21.59 -10.10 -4.93
CA ARG A 387 -20.58 -10.66 -5.85
C ARG A 387 -19.90 -11.90 -5.28
N ARG A 388 -19.62 -11.91 -3.97
CA ARG A 388 -18.99 -13.05 -3.28
C ARG A 388 -19.96 -14.22 -3.14
N ALA A 389 -21.21 -13.93 -2.83
CA ALA A 389 -22.28 -14.93 -2.80
C ALA A 389 -22.45 -15.59 -4.17
N ALA A 390 -22.46 -14.79 -5.26
CA ALA A 390 -22.52 -15.30 -6.63
C ALA A 390 -21.31 -16.16 -7.01
N ALA A 391 -20.14 -15.91 -6.41
CA ALA A 391 -18.94 -16.73 -6.59
C ALA A 391 -18.91 -17.99 -5.70
N GLY A 392 -19.98 -18.29 -4.94
CA GLY A 392 -20.07 -19.45 -4.05
C GLY A 392 -19.33 -19.29 -2.71
N GLU A 393 -18.84 -18.09 -2.38
CA GLU A 393 -18.12 -17.85 -1.13
C GLU A 393 -19.09 -17.58 0.04
N ARG A 394 -19.01 -18.39 1.11
CA ARG A 394 -19.88 -18.22 2.30
C ARG A 394 -19.53 -17.00 3.18
N ARG A 395 -18.29 -16.52 3.13
CA ARG A 395 -17.78 -15.42 3.96
C ARG A 395 -17.03 -14.40 3.12
N VAL A 396 -17.24 -13.12 3.42
CA VAL A 396 -16.46 -12.04 2.81
C VAL A 396 -15.13 -11.92 3.54
N ALA A 397 -14.05 -12.32 2.87
CA ALA A 397 -12.71 -12.32 3.45
C ALA A 397 -12.33 -10.95 4.06
N ASN A 398 -11.85 -10.97 5.31
CA ASN A 398 -11.41 -9.79 6.06
C ASN A 398 -12.47 -8.73 6.38
N ARG A 399 -13.77 -9.02 6.27
CA ARG A 399 -14.85 -8.03 6.45
C ARG A 399 -15.91 -8.38 7.49
N GLY A 400 -15.91 -9.60 8.04
CA GLY A 400 -16.86 -10.02 9.07
C GLY A 400 -18.27 -10.33 8.57
N TYR A 401 -18.56 -10.08 7.28
CA TYR A 401 -19.84 -10.38 6.64
C TYR A 401 -19.91 -11.80 6.08
N ARG A 402 -21.13 -12.32 5.98
CA ARG A 402 -21.52 -13.56 5.31
C ARG A 402 -22.34 -13.25 4.06
N ALA A 403 -22.42 -14.21 3.15
CA ALA A 403 -23.26 -14.10 1.95
C ALA A 403 -24.75 -13.82 2.28
N GLU A 404 -25.22 -14.38 3.40
CA GLU A 404 -26.58 -14.23 3.93
C GLU A 404 -26.92 -12.79 4.36
N ASP A 405 -25.90 -11.96 4.64
CA ASP A 405 -26.10 -10.56 5.09
C ASP A 405 -26.51 -9.61 3.94
N ALA A 406 -26.72 -10.13 2.72
CA ALA A 406 -27.12 -9.34 1.56
C ALA A 406 -28.46 -8.61 1.81
N SER A 407 -29.45 -9.29 2.37
CA SER A 407 -30.76 -8.70 2.71
C SER A 407 -30.65 -7.64 3.81
N LEU A 408 -29.80 -7.88 4.81
CA LEU A 408 -29.54 -6.93 5.89
C LEU A 408 -28.89 -5.65 5.36
N THR A 409 -27.84 -5.78 4.55
CA THR A 409 -27.14 -4.63 3.95
C THR A 409 -28.02 -3.83 3.01
N LEU A 410 -28.92 -4.50 2.26
CA LEU A 410 -29.92 -3.84 1.43
C LEU A 410 -30.93 -3.07 2.27
N GLY A 411 -31.53 -3.71 3.28
CA GLY A 411 -32.56 -3.12 4.13
C GLY A 411 -32.06 -1.89 4.90
N LEU A 412 -30.92 -2.01 5.59
CA LEU A 412 -30.29 -0.88 6.29
C LEU A 412 -29.89 0.23 5.32
N GLY A 413 -29.42 -0.15 4.14
CA GLY A 413 -28.97 0.76 3.11
C GLY A 413 -30.08 1.62 2.53
N LEU A 414 -31.21 1.00 2.18
CA LEU A 414 -32.41 1.68 1.71
C LEU A 414 -33.04 2.54 2.81
N ALA A 415 -33.12 2.03 4.05
CA ALA A 415 -33.64 2.81 5.18
C ALA A 415 -32.84 4.11 5.39
N THR A 416 -31.52 4.01 5.40
CA THR A 416 -30.65 5.19 5.53
C THR A 416 -30.69 6.09 4.28
N ALA A 417 -30.91 5.52 3.09
CA ALA A 417 -31.12 6.29 1.86
C ALA A 417 -32.39 7.13 1.91
N THR A 418 -33.49 6.61 2.46
CA THR A 418 -34.77 7.32 2.57
C THR A 418 -34.73 8.41 3.65
N VAL A 419 -34.10 8.11 4.79
CA VAL A 419 -33.98 9.06 5.90
C VAL A 419 -33.11 10.27 5.54
N SER A 420 -32.10 10.10 4.68
CA SER A 420 -31.20 11.18 4.27
C SER A 420 -31.93 12.37 3.61
N PRO A 421 -32.66 12.23 2.48
CA PRO A 421 -33.45 13.32 1.91
C PRO A 421 -34.46 13.92 2.87
N LEU A 422 -35.10 13.12 3.75
CA LEU A 422 -36.02 13.66 4.76
C LEU A 422 -35.29 14.61 5.73
N ILE A 423 -34.09 14.26 6.19
CA ILE A 423 -33.28 15.17 7.02
C ILE A 423 -32.87 16.41 6.22
N LEU A 424 -32.57 16.27 4.94
CA LEU A 424 -32.28 17.41 4.08
C LEU A 424 -33.48 18.36 3.98
N VAL A 425 -34.71 17.84 3.92
CA VAL A 425 -35.93 18.65 3.99
C VAL A 425 -35.98 19.43 5.31
N PHE A 426 -35.72 18.79 6.45
CA PHE A 426 -35.63 19.51 7.74
C PHE A 426 -34.52 20.56 7.76
N TYR A 427 -33.36 20.29 7.16
CA TYR A 427 -32.31 21.30 7.01
C TYR A 427 -32.81 22.50 6.21
N VAL A 428 -33.51 22.27 5.10
CA VAL A 428 -34.02 23.36 4.25
C VAL A 428 -35.03 24.21 5.03
N ILE A 429 -35.99 23.58 5.71
CA ILE A 429 -37.05 24.25 6.49
C ILE A 429 -36.50 24.98 7.71
N GLU A 430 -35.70 24.32 8.53
CA GLU A 430 -35.32 24.79 9.86
C GLU A 430 -33.99 25.57 9.89
N SER A 431 -33.15 25.43 8.86
CA SER A 431 -31.83 26.10 8.81
C SER A 431 -31.64 26.97 7.58
N ALA A 432 -31.94 26.46 6.37
CA ALA A 432 -31.63 27.20 5.15
C ALA A 432 -32.56 28.40 4.92
N TRP A 433 -33.88 28.21 5.02
CA TRP A 433 -34.86 29.29 4.88
C TRP A 433 -34.66 30.42 5.90
N PRO A 434 -34.60 30.13 7.21
CA PRO A 434 -34.49 31.18 8.23
C PRO A 434 -33.14 31.91 8.20
N SER A 435 -32.13 31.37 7.51
CA SER A 435 -30.79 31.97 7.47
C SER A 435 -30.73 33.32 6.73
N GLY A 436 -31.68 33.58 5.81
CA GLY A 436 -31.65 34.77 4.94
C GLY A 436 -30.51 34.80 3.92
N VAL A 437 -29.73 33.71 3.80
CA VAL A 437 -28.56 33.62 2.91
C VAL A 437 -28.95 33.39 1.44
N TYR A 438 -30.11 32.78 1.19
CA TYR A 438 -30.57 32.43 -0.15
C TYR A 438 -31.61 33.43 -0.65
N GLN A 439 -31.44 33.91 -1.89
CA GLN A 439 -32.40 34.83 -2.53
C GLN A 439 -33.71 34.13 -2.93
N THR A 440 -33.63 32.86 -3.31
CA THR A 440 -34.76 32.03 -3.73
C THR A 440 -34.74 30.69 -2.99
N PRO A 441 -35.01 30.66 -1.68
CA PRO A 441 -34.87 29.43 -0.89
C PRO A 441 -35.84 28.32 -1.35
N GLU A 442 -36.95 28.65 -2.03
CA GLU A 442 -37.88 27.69 -2.63
C GLU A 442 -37.20 26.77 -3.65
N ALA A 443 -36.18 27.26 -4.36
CA ALA A 443 -35.43 26.47 -5.32
C ALA A 443 -34.69 25.30 -4.66
N LEU A 444 -34.40 25.38 -3.35
CA LEU A 444 -33.73 24.31 -2.60
C LEU A 444 -34.56 23.02 -2.51
N TRP A 445 -35.87 23.06 -2.75
CA TRP A 445 -36.72 21.86 -2.81
C TRP A 445 -36.31 20.88 -3.91
N ILE A 446 -35.63 21.35 -4.96
CA ILE A 446 -35.10 20.49 -6.01
C ILE A 446 -34.06 19.51 -5.43
N ALA A 447 -33.27 19.93 -4.43
CA ALA A 447 -32.17 19.13 -3.92
C ALA A 447 -32.60 17.81 -3.24
N PRO A 448 -33.59 17.77 -2.31
CA PRO A 448 -34.10 16.50 -1.77
C PRO A 448 -34.69 15.56 -2.83
N VAL A 449 -35.37 16.10 -3.85
CA VAL A 449 -35.98 15.32 -4.93
C VAL A 449 -34.90 14.70 -5.82
N ALA A 450 -33.95 15.53 -6.27
CA ALA A 450 -32.80 15.11 -7.07
C ALA A 450 -31.96 14.06 -6.33
N LEU A 451 -31.68 14.29 -5.04
CA LEU A 451 -30.94 13.36 -4.20
C LEU A 451 -31.67 12.03 -4.04
N SER A 452 -33.00 12.05 -3.86
CA SER A 452 -33.81 10.83 -3.75
C SER A 452 -33.72 10.00 -5.03
N ALA A 453 -33.89 10.63 -6.20
CA ALA A 453 -33.76 9.97 -7.50
C ALA A 453 -32.35 9.38 -7.70
N TRP A 454 -31.31 10.13 -7.32
CA TRP A 454 -29.93 9.66 -7.39
C TRP A 454 -29.67 8.47 -6.46
N LEU A 455 -30.16 8.50 -5.22
CA LEU A 455 -30.00 7.38 -4.27
C LEU A 455 -30.76 6.14 -4.73
N MET A 456 -31.97 6.28 -5.29
CA MET A 456 -32.70 5.17 -5.90
C MET A 456 -31.88 4.54 -7.04
N ARG A 457 -31.24 5.37 -7.88
CA ARG A 457 -30.37 4.88 -8.95
C ARG A 457 -29.14 4.14 -8.40
N VAL A 458 -28.47 4.67 -7.38
CA VAL A 458 -27.32 4.00 -6.74
C VAL A 458 -27.73 2.63 -6.21
N TRP A 459 -28.87 2.54 -5.53
CA TRP A 459 -29.35 1.28 -4.96
C TRP A 459 -29.85 0.28 -6.02
N LEU A 460 -30.43 0.77 -7.12
CA LEU A 460 -30.77 -0.08 -8.28
C LEU A 460 -29.52 -0.75 -8.86
N LEU A 461 -28.45 0.02 -9.09
CA LEU A 461 -27.18 -0.51 -9.59
C LEU A 461 -26.49 -1.43 -8.57
N ALA A 462 -26.53 -1.06 -7.28
CA ALA A 462 -25.92 -1.84 -6.21
C ALA A 462 -26.57 -3.23 -6.11
N ASN A 463 -27.91 -3.29 -6.15
CA ASN A 463 -28.67 -4.53 -6.11
C ASN A 463 -28.42 -5.42 -7.34
N ARG A 464 -28.15 -4.82 -8.50
CA ARG A 464 -27.73 -5.54 -9.72
C ARG A 464 -26.26 -5.98 -9.71
N GLY A 465 -25.46 -5.52 -8.74
CA GLY A 465 -24.02 -5.75 -8.70
C GLY A 465 -23.22 -4.96 -9.75
N GLU A 466 -23.83 -3.96 -10.39
CA GLU A 466 -23.28 -3.15 -11.49
C GLU A 466 -22.52 -1.91 -11.00
N LEU A 467 -22.64 -1.56 -9.71
CA LEU A 467 -21.91 -0.44 -9.12
C LEU A 467 -20.42 -0.81 -8.91
N GLU A 468 -19.55 -0.40 -9.84
CA GLU A 468 -18.13 -0.76 -9.83
C GLU A 468 -17.24 0.15 -8.97
N ASP A 469 -17.55 1.45 -8.96
CA ASP A 469 -16.75 2.48 -8.32
C ASP A 469 -17.27 2.82 -6.90
N ASP A 470 -16.42 3.49 -6.13
CA ASP A 470 -16.85 4.10 -4.86
C ASP A 470 -17.96 5.11 -5.13
N PRO A 471 -19.08 5.14 -4.37
CA PRO A 471 -20.23 5.97 -4.73
C PRO A 471 -19.93 7.47 -4.87
N VAL A 472 -18.95 7.99 -4.13
CA VAL A 472 -18.50 9.38 -4.25
C VAL A 472 -17.75 9.61 -5.57
N VAL A 473 -16.97 8.63 -6.02
CA VAL A 473 -16.29 8.68 -7.33
C VAL A 473 -17.30 8.48 -8.45
N PHE A 474 -18.29 7.61 -8.26
CA PHE A 474 -19.41 7.41 -9.17
C PHE A 474 -20.16 8.73 -9.40
N ALA A 475 -20.49 9.47 -8.34
CA ALA A 475 -21.15 10.77 -8.42
C ALA A 475 -20.43 11.78 -9.33
N ILE A 476 -19.09 11.74 -9.37
CA ILE A 476 -18.26 12.68 -10.13
C ILE A 476 -18.01 12.23 -11.57
N LYS A 477 -18.15 10.93 -11.88
CA LYS A 477 -17.84 10.37 -13.21
C LYS A 477 -19.06 10.00 -14.04
N ASP A 478 -20.16 9.61 -13.40
CA ASP A 478 -21.36 9.13 -14.08
C ASP A 478 -22.14 10.31 -14.67
N THR A 479 -22.35 10.32 -15.99
CA THR A 479 -23.00 11.43 -16.70
C THR A 479 -24.39 11.75 -16.16
N GLN A 480 -25.18 10.73 -15.79
CA GLN A 480 -26.51 10.95 -15.20
C GLN A 480 -26.40 11.58 -13.81
N SER A 481 -25.43 11.16 -13.00
CA SER A 481 -25.14 11.77 -11.70
C SER A 481 -24.71 13.24 -11.84
N ILE A 482 -23.86 13.55 -12.82
CA ILE A 482 -23.43 14.92 -13.12
C ILE A 482 -24.63 15.76 -13.59
N MET A 483 -25.47 15.23 -14.46
CA MET A 483 -26.67 15.92 -14.97
C MET A 483 -27.70 16.20 -13.87
N ILE A 484 -27.84 15.31 -12.88
CA ILE A 484 -28.73 15.53 -11.72
C ILE A 484 -28.14 16.58 -10.76
N GLY A 485 -26.81 16.68 -10.70
CA GLY A 485 -26.11 17.62 -9.81
C GLY A 485 -25.86 19.02 -10.39
N ALA A 486 -25.86 19.15 -11.71
CA ALA A 486 -25.77 20.41 -12.45
C ALA A 486 -27.14 21.10 -12.50
#